data_AF-A0A164LEZ0-F1
#
_entry.id   AF-A0A164LEZ0-F1
#
_cell.length_a   1.000
_cell.length_b   1.000
_cell.length_c   1.000
_cell.angle_alpha   90.00
_cell.angle_beta   90.00
_cell.angle_gamma   90.00
#
_symmetry.space_group_name_H-M   'P 1'
#
loop_
_entity.id
_entity.type
_entity.pdbx_description
1 polymer ?
#
loop_
_entity_poly.entity_id
_entity_poly.type
_entity_poly.pdbx_seq_one_letter_code
_entity_poly.pdbx_strand_id
1 'polypeptide(L)'
;MPFNEREAMKLRLQQIDKSEERILLQYKKERESIFNRLRELDELSLENNTNTNNQSKKTISHEKNSTKKRKSVGRPKKDAKLTNEDKVAIKFLKYQTAAIGGADIMQELYNKTGINIRNTTYFMDNLMALEPRVKKPYRGLYIYEHDDLHVEKNT
;
A
#
# COMPACT_ATOMS: atom_id res chain seq x y z
N MET A 1 19.35 0.78 -46.60
CA MET A 1 19.64 2.19 -46.25
C MET A 1 19.84 2.24 -44.74
N PRO A 2 21.01 2.64 -44.23
CA PRO A 2 21.22 2.77 -42.79
C PRO A 2 20.32 3.88 -42.25
N PHE A 3 19.70 3.65 -41.10
CA PHE A 3 18.82 4.61 -40.44
C PHE A 3 19.67 5.78 -39.94
N ASN A 4 19.48 6.97 -40.51
CA ASN A 4 20.28 8.14 -40.13
C ASN A 4 19.91 8.62 -38.72
N GLU A 5 20.87 9.17 -37.98
CA GLU A 5 20.66 9.68 -36.61
C GLU A 5 19.50 10.68 -36.53
N ARG A 6 19.37 11.55 -37.53
CA ARG A 6 18.26 12.50 -37.65
C ARG A 6 16.89 11.83 -37.72
N GLU A 7 16.79 10.70 -38.43
CA GLU A 7 15.54 9.94 -38.55
C GLU A 7 15.21 9.20 -37.24
N ALA A 8 16.24 8.69 -36.55
CA ALA A 8 16.11 8.13 -35.20
C ALA A 8 15.56 9.15 -34.20
N MET A 9 16.10 10.37 -34.20
CA MET A 9 15.63 11.44 -33.32
C MET A 9 14.20 11.87 -33.65
N LYS A 10 13.84 11.97 -34.94
CA LYS A 10 12.46 12.28 -35.36
C LYS A 10 11.48 11.20 -34.90
N LEU A 11 11.84 9.93 -35.05
CA LEU A 11 11.02 8.81 -34.56
C LEU A 11 10.87 8.85 -33.05
N ARG A 12 11.95 9.18 -32.31
CA ARG A 12 11.90 9.28 -30.85
C ARG A 12 10.98 10.40 -30.37
N LEU A 13 10.99 11.56 -31.02
CA LEU A 13 10.05 12.64 -30.71
C LEU A 13 8.59 12.18 -30.88
N GLN A 14 8.27 11.52 -31.99
CA GLN A 14 6.92 10.98 -32.20
C GLN A 14 6.50 9.94 -31.17
N GLN A 15 7.45 9.15 -30.64
CA GLN A 15 7.16 8.22 -29.54
C GLN A 15 6.85 8.96 -28.24
N ILE A 16 7.59 10.04 -27.96
CA ILE A 16 7.38 10.89 -26.78
C ILE A 16 5.98 11.51 -26.86
N ASP A 17 5.62 12.16 -27.97
CA ASP A 17 4.30 12.78 -28.16
C ASP A 17 3.16 11.79 -27.87
N LYS A 18 3.24 10.58 -28.47
CA LYS A 18 2.26 9.50 -28.24
C LYS A 18 2.24 8.98 -26.80
N SER A 19 3.34 9.10 -26.06
CA SER A 19 3.41 8.70 -24.66
C SER A 19 2.86 9.78 -23.73
N GLU A 20 3.11 11.05 -24.05
CA GLU A 20 2.58 12.21 -23.33
C GLU A 20 1.05 12.25 -23.43
N GLU A 21 0.48 12.06 -24.62
CA GLU A 21 -0.97 11.97 -24.81
C GLU A 21 -1.60 10.87 -23.96
N ARG A 22 -0.98 9.68 -23.92
CA ARG A 22 -1.47 8.54 -23.13
C ARG A 22 -1.45 8.84 -21.64
N ILE A 23 -0.35 9.40 -21.13
CA ILE A 23 -0.20 9.77 -19.73
C ILE A 23 -1.21 10.85 -19.34
N LEU A 24 -1.37 11.89 -20.16
CA LEU A 24 -2.36 12.95 -19.93
C LEU A 24 -3.79 12.41 -19.90
N LEU A 25 -4.12 11.47 -20.79
CA LEU A 25 -5.44 10.84 -20.80
C LEU A 25 -5.67 10.02 -19.51
N GLN A 26 -4.67 9.29 -19.05
CA GLN A 26 -4.76 8.53 -17.80
C GLN A 26 -4.97 9.45 -16.60
N TYR A 27 -4.20 10.54 -16.48
CA TYR A 27 -4.39 11.52 -15.41
C TYR A 27 -5.77 12.18 -15.45
N LYS A 28 -6.33 12.45 -16.63
CA LYS A 28 -7.70 12.96 -16.75
C LYS A 28 -8.72 11.97 -16.20
N LYS A 29 -8.61 10.68 -16.55
CA LYS A 29 -9.49 9.63 -16.02
C LYS A 29 -9.37 9.49 -14.50
N GLU A 30 -8.16 9.50 -13.96
CA GLU A 30 -7.93 9.44 -12.52
C GLU A 30 -8.53 10.65 -11.81
N ARG A 31 -8.35 11.85 -12.38
CA ARG A 31 -8.96 13.08 -11.86
C ARG A 31 -10.49 13.00 -11.84
N GLU A 32 -11.11 12.50 -12.91
CA GLU A 32 -12.56 12.32 -12.98
C GLU A 32 -13.06 11.29 -11.96
N SER A 33 -12.35 10.16 -11.81
CA SER A 33 -12.68 9.15 -10.80
C SER A 33 -12.63 9.70 -9.37
N ILE A 34 -11.58 10.46 -9.04
CA ILE A 34 -11.45 11.14 -7.74
C ILE A 34 -12.61 12.14 -7.54
N PHE A 35 -12.92 12.93 -8.56
CA PHE A 35 -14.00 13.92 -8.49
C PHE A 35 -15.37 13.25 -8.24
N ASN A 36 -15.67 12.17 -8.96
CA ASN A 36 -16.90 11.40 -8.75
C ASN A 36 -16.96 10.83 -7.32
N ARG A 37 -15.84 10.27 -6.84
CA ARG A 37 -15.79 9.73 -5.48
C ARG A 37 -15.98 10.82 -4.41
N LEU A 38 -15.42 12.01 -4.61
CA LEU A 38 -15.65 13.14 -3.70
C LEU A 38 -17.12 13.55 -3.70
N ARG A 39 -17.75 13.61 -4.87
CA ARG A 39 -19.18 13.92 -4.99
C ARG A 39 -20.06 12.90 -4.26
N GLU A 40 -19.78 11.61 -4.41
CA GLU A 40 -20.46 10.55 -3.65
C GLU A 40 -20.31 10.74 -2.13
N LEU A 41 -19.11 11.10 -1.67
CA LEU A 41 -18.84 11.33 -0.25
C LEU A 41 -19.60 12.57 0.28
N ASP A 42 -19.68 13.64 -0.52
CA ASP A 42 -20.45 14.83 -0.19
C ASP A 42 -21.96 14.52 -0.11
N GLU A 43 -22.50 13.73 -1.05
CA GLU A 43 -23.89 13.27 -1.05
C GLU A 43 -24.20 12.40 0.19
N LEU A 44 -23.33 11.44 0.50
CA LEU A 44 -23.45 10.62 1.73
C LEU A 44 -23.37 11.48 3.00
N SER A 45 -22.54 12.51 3.03
CA SER A 45 -22.45 13.45 4.17
C SER A 45 -23.76 14.22 4.38
N LEU A 46 -24.43 14.61 3.29
CA LEU A 46 -25.72 15.29 3.35
C LEU A 46 -26.84 14.35 3.83
N GLU A 47 -26.90 13.11 3.33
CA GLU A 47 -27.88 12.10 3.77
C GLU A 47 -27.70 11.69 5.24
N ASN A 48 -26.46 11.64 5.74
CA ASN A 48 -26.21 11.36 7.15
C ASN A 48 -26.66 12.52 8.05
N ASN A 49 -26.57 13.77 7.59
CA ASN A 49 -27.01 14.94 8.37
C ASN A 49 -28.54 15.08 8.48
N THR A 50 -29.32 14.58 7.52
CA THR A 50 -30.80 14.61 7.62
C THR A 50 -31.37 13.56 8.58
N ASN A 51 -30.62 12.47 8.84
CA ASN A 51 -31.00 11.43 9.80
C ASN A 51 -30.45 11.65 11.22
N THR A 52 -29.60 12.65 11.44
CA THR A 52 -29.01 12.97 12.75
C THR A 52 -29.35 14.38 13.23
N ASN A 53 -30.63 14.76 13.21
CA ASN A 53 -31.13 15.80 14.13
C ASN A 53 -31.27 15.20 15.54
N ASN A 54 -30.15 14.73 16.10
CA ASN A 54 -29.90 14.66 17.52
C ASN A 54 -28.45 14.27 17.76
N GLN A 55 -27.75 15.17 18.45
CA GLN A 55 -26.43 15.03 19.08
C GLN A 55 -25.21 15.55 18.31
N SER A 56 -24.85 16.77 18.71
CA SER A 56 -23.52 17.11 19.21
C SER A 56 -22.48 17.57 18.19
N LYS A 57 -22.53 18.88 17.94
CA LYS A 57 -21.38 19.71 17.57
C LYS A 57 -20.16 19.39 18.44
N LYS A 58 -19.06 18.97 17.83
CA LYS A 58 -17.73 19.08 18.42
C LYS A 58 -16.73 19.57 17.38
N THR A 59 -16.53 20.88 17.38
CA THR A 59 -15.33 21.55 16.90
C THR A 59 -14.14 21.17 17.78
N ILE A 60 -12.95 20.98 17.20
CA ILE A 60 -11.59 21.11 17.78
C ILE A 60 -10.63 20.98 16.57
N SER A 61 -10.28 22.10 15.93
CA SER A 61 -9.07 22.92 16.15
C SER A 61 -7.75 22.19 15.85
N HIS A 62 -7.09 22.68 14.81
CA HIS A 62 -5.72 22.39 14.43
C HIS A 62 -4.75 22.87 15.52
N GLU A 63 -3.95 21.97 16.08
CA GLU A 63 -2.73 22.33 16.80
C GLU A 63 -1.52 21.64 16.17
N LYS A 64 -0.72 22.46 15.49
CA LYS A 64 0.66 22.17 15.13
C LYS A 64 1.44 22.03 16.43
N ASN A 65 2.04 20.87 16.68
CA ASN A 65 3.05 20.76 17.73
C ASN A 65 4.40 20.30 17.17
N SER A 66 5.34 21.21 17.41
CA SER A 66 6.78 21.23 17.20
C SER A 66 7.54 19.95 17.59
N THR A 67 8.63 19.79 16.86
CA THR A 67 9.74 18.84 17.01
C THR A 67 10.34 18.81 18.42
N LYS A 68 10.24 17.67 19.11
CA LYS A 68 11.17 17.30 20.19
C LYS A 68 11.60 15.83 20.04
N LYS A 69 12.85 15.64 19.62
CA LYS A 69 13.57 14.35 19.71
C LYS A 69 13.61 13.92 21.18
N ARG A 70 12.85 12.90 21.55
CA ARG A 70 12.96 12.23 22.85
C ARG A 70 13.82 10.98 22.69
N LYS A 71 14.94 10.94 23.42
CA LYS A 71 15.72 9.71 23.62
C LYS A 71 14.81 8.69 24.31
N SER A 72 14.61 7.56 23.66
CA SER A 72 13.74 6.47 24.14
C SER A 72 14.41 5.78 25.32
N VAL A 73 13.86 5.98 26.53
CA VAL A 73 14.09 5.10 27.68
C VAL A 73 13.42 3.78 27.34
N GLY A 74 14.19 2.69 27.37
CA GLY A 74 13.77 1.34 26.99
C GLY A 74 12.50 0.91 27.69
N ARG A 75 11.36 1.05 26.99
CA ARG A 75 10.08 0.53 27.45
C ARG A 75 10.11 -0.99 27.23
N PRO A 76 9.79 -1.80 28.24
CA PRO A 76 9.73 -3.25 28.06
C PRO A 76 8.74 -3.55 26.93
N LYS A 77 9.21 -4.33 25.94
CA LYS A 77 8.37 -4.80 24.83
C LYS A 77 7.27 -5.65 25.46
N LYS A 78 6.06 -5.10 25.61
CA LYS A 78 4.87 -5.91 25.85
C LYS A 78 4.79 -6.90 24.69
N ASP A 79 4.56 -8.17 24.99
CA ASP A 79 4.34 -9.20 23.98
C ASP A 79 3.26 -8.72 23.02
N ALA A 80 3.70 -8.32 21.83
CA ALA A 80 2.85 -7.66 20.87
C ALA A 80 1.96 -8.72 20.23
N LYS A 81 0.66 -8.63 20.52
CA LYS A 81 -0.34 -9.53 19.94
C LYS A 81 -0.51 -9.19 18.47
N LEU A 82 -0.60 -10.23 17.62
CA LEU A 82 -0.93 -10.06 16.21
C LEU A 82 -2.29 -9.37 16.06
N THR A 83 -2.31 -8.30 15.29
CA THR A 83 -3.56 -7.63 14.90
C THR A 83 -4.30 -8.46 13.86
N ASN A 84 -5.50 -8.01 13.48
CA ASN A 84 -6.26 -8.68 12.42
C ASN A 84 -5.58 -8.52 11.06
N GLU A 85 -4.96 -7.36 10.81
CA GLU A 85 -4.22 -7.08 9.58
C GLU A 85 -2.99 -7.98 9.45
N ASP A 86 -2.25 -8.19 10.55
CA ASP A 86 -1.09 -9.09 10.59
C ASP A 86 -1.48 -10.52 10.21
N LYS A 87 -2.59 -11.02 10.77
CA LYS A 87 -3.10 -12.37 10.47
C LYS A 87 -3.47 -12.53 9.01
N VAL A 88 -4.13 -11.52 8.44
CA VAL A 88 -4.49 -11.52 7.01
C VAL A 88 -3.25 -11.50 6.13
N ALA A 89 -2.25 -10.69 6.47
CA ALA A 89 -0.99 -10.60 5.73
C ALA A 89 -0.24 -11.93 5.73
N ILE A 90 -0.11 -12.56 6.92
CA ILE A 90 0.55 -13.86 7.07
C ILE A 90 -0.21 -14.93 6.30
N LYS A 91 -1.55 -14.95 6.40
CA LYS A 91 -2.37 -15.91 5.64
C LYS A 91 -2.16 -15.74 4.14
N PHE A 92 -2.13 -14.52 3.64
CA PHE A 92 -1.88 -14.24 2.23
C PHE A 92 -0.48 -14.70 1.80
N LEU A 93 0.55 -14.33 2.55
CA LEU A 93 1.94 -14.71 2.25
C LEU A 93 2.16 -16.22 2.28
N LYS A 94 1.45 -16.96 3.15
CA LYS A 94 1.49 -18.44 3.19
C LYS A 94 1.01 -19.10 1.90
N TYR A 95 0.05 -18.51 1.20
CA TYR A 95 -0.45 -19.07 -0.07
C TYR A 95 0.48 -18.80 -1.24
N GLN A 96 1.37 -17.81 -1.12
CA GLN A 96 2.26 -17.47 -2.21
C GLN A 96 3.51 -18.34 -2.20
N THR A 97 3.81 -18.92 -3.35
CA THR A 97 5.00 -19.75 -3.60
C THR A 97 6.22 -18.91 -3.99
N ALA A 98 6.00 -17.67 -4.41
CA ALA A 98 7.05 -16.74 -4.83
C ALA A 98 7.04 -15.45 -4.00
N ALA A 99 8.16 -14.73 -4.05
CA ALA A 99 8.27 -13.43 -3.41
C ALA A 99 7.32 -12.43 -4.07
N ILE A 100 6.54 -11.71 -3.27
CA ILE A 100 5.49 -10.81 -3.73
C ILE A 100 5.78 -9.36 -3.36
N GLY A 101 5.29 -8.43 -4.18
CA GLY A 101 5.47 -7.00 -3.99
C GLY A 101 4.73 -6.49 -2.77
N GLY A 102 5.36 -5.55 -2.05
CA GLY A 102 4.73 -4.87 -0.92
C GLY A 102 3.40 -4.19 -1.29
N ALA A 103 3.31 -3.63 -2.51
CA ALA A 103 2.08 -3.01 -3.01
C ALA A 103 0.93 -4.02 -3.13
N ASP A 104 1.20 -5.21 -3.69
CA ASP A 104 0.20 -6.26 -3.87
C ASP A 104 -0.33 -6.76 -2.52
N ILE A 105 0.57 -6.90 -1.53
CA ILE A 105 0.16 -7.31 -0.18
C ILE A 105 -0.74 -6.25 0.46
N MET A 106 -0.42 -4.96 0.31
CA MET A 106 -1.24 -3.87 0.85
C MET A 106 -2.61 -3.82 0.18
N GLN A 107 -2.67 -4.06 -1.13
CA GLN A 107 -3.93 -4.10 -1.87
C GLN A 107 -4.81 -5.26 -1.38
N GLU A 108 -4.24 -6.45 -1.23
CA GLU A 108 -4.97 -7.59 -0.69
C GLU A 108 -5.46 -7.35 0.75
N LEU A 109 -4.63 -6.72 1.57
CA LEU A 109 -5.03 -6.33 2.93
C LEU A 109 -6.21 -5.36 2.91
N TYR A 110 -6.14 -4.33 2.07
CA TYR A 110 -7.21 -3.36 1.92
C TYR A 110 -8.50 -4.03 1.46
N ASN A 111 -8.43 -4.92 0.46
CA ASN A 111 -9.59 -5.65 -0.04
C ASN A 111 -10.27 -6.50 1.04
N LYS A 112 -9.49 -7.06 1.98
CA LYS A 112 -10.00 -7.94 3.04
C LYS A 112 -10.40 -7.22 4.34
N THR A 113 -9.74 -6.12 4.67
CA THR A 113 -9.91 -5.43 5.96
C THR A 113 -10.55 -4.05 5.84
N GLY A 114 -10.51 -3.45 4.65
CA GLY A 114 -10.91 -2.05 4.40
C GLY A 114 -9.90 -1.01 4.94
N ILE A 115 -8.79 -1.45 5.53
CA ILE A 115 -7.81 -0.54 6.13
C ILE A 115 -6.71 -0.22 5.13
N ASN A 116 -6.50 1.07 4.89
CA ASN A 116 -5.41 1.56 4.05
C ASN A 116 -4.16 1.79 4.90
N ILE A 117 -3.15 0.93 4.72
CA ILE A 117 -1.86 1.05 5.39
C ILE A 117 -0.98 2.01 4.60
N ARG A 118 -0.76 3.20 5.18
CA ARG A 118 0.01 4.27 4.54
C ARG A 118 1.51 3.95 4.36
N ASN A 119 2.11 3.22 5.30
CA ASN A 119 3.54 2.91 5.29
C ASN A 119 3.77 1.41 5.24
N THR A 120 3.95 0.90 4.03
CA THR A 120 4.21 -0.52 3.74
C THR A 120 5.45 -1.04 4.45
N THR A 121 6.55 -0.28 4.41
CA THR A 121 7.83 -0.71 4.99
C THR A 121 7.71 -0.88 6.50
N TYR A 122 7.12 0.10 7.19
CA TYR A 122 6.93 0.03 8.64
C TYR A 122 6.02 -1.14 9.05
N PHE A 123 4.93 -1.36 8.31
CA PHE A 123 4.05 -2.48 8.58
C PHE A 123 4.79 -3.81 8.39
N MET A 124 5.50 -3.98 7.28
CA MET A 124 6.23 -5.21 7.00
C MET A 124 7.39 -5.44 7.97
N ASP A 125 8.11 -4.39 8.37
CA ASP A 125 9.19 -4.48 9.36
C ASP A 125 8.65 -4.95 10.72
N ASN A 126 7.47 -4.44 11.13
CA ASN A 126 6.79 -4.93 12.33
C ASN A 126 6.30 -6.37 12.16
N LEU A 127 5.73 -6.71 11.00
CA LEU A 127 5.23 -8.06 10.72
C LEU A 127 6.35 -9.11 10.77
N MET A 128 7.52 -8.80 10.20
CA MET A 128 8.71 -9.67 10.26
C MET A 128 9.26 -9.80 11.69
N ALA A 129 9.12 -8.77 12.53
CA ALA A 129 9.50 -8.85 13.93
C ALA A 129 8.56 -9.75 14.75
N LEU A 130 7.29 -9.89 14.32
CA LEU A 130 6.29 -10.73 14.97
C LEU A 130 6.28 -12.17 14.45
N GLU A 131 6.47 -12.35 13.14
CA GLU A 131 6.50 -13.65 12.45
C GLU A 131 7.83 -13.80 11.69
N PRO A 132 8.86 -14.40 12.31
CA PRO A 132 10.20 -14.52 11.71
C PRO A 132 10.28 -15.31 10.40
N ARG A 133 9.23 -16.07 10.07
CA ARG A 133 9.10 -16.79 8.79
C ARG A 133 8.79 -15.87 7.61
N VAL A 134 8.30 -14.67 7.87
CA VAL A 134 8.18 -13.64 6.83
C VAL A 134 9.56 -13.04 6.60
N LYS A 135 10.10 -13.20 5.39
CA LYS A 135 11.42 -12.69 5.01
C LYS A 135 11.33 -11.69 3.88
N LYS A 136 12.35 -10.85 3.77
CA LYS A 136 12.52 -9.84 2.74
C LYS A 136 13.73 -10.20 1.85
N PRO A 137 13.52 -11.00 0.78
CA PRO A 137 14.61 -11.41 -0.10
C PRO A 137 15.21 -10.25 -0.91
N TYR A 138 14.41 -9.23 -1.22
CA TYR A 138 14.86 -8.05 -1.96
C TYR A 138 14.08 -6.80 -1.56
N ARG A 139 14.51 -5.63 -2.04
CA ARG A 139 13.83 -4.35 -1.78
C ARG A 139 12.37 -4.41 -2.26
N GLY A 140 11.45 -4.30 -1.30
CA GLY A 140 10.02 -4.25 -1.58
C GLY A 140 9.38 -5.61 -1.91
N LEU A 141 10.14 -6.71 -1.83
CA LEU A 141 9.65 -8.07 -2.01
C LEU A 141 9.63 -8.81 -0.68
N TYR A 142 8.59 -9.62 -0.46
CA TYR A 142 8.39 -10.39 0.77
C TYR A 142 7.97 -11.82 0.43
N ILE A 143 8.37 -12.79 1.25
CA ILE A 143 8.05 -14.21 1.08
C ILE A 143 7.80 -14.86 2.44
N TYR A 144 6.96 -15.88 2.48
CA TYR A 144 6.84 -16.77 3.63
C TYR A 144 7.72 -17.99 3.42
N GLU A 145 8.67 -18.22 4.31
CA GLU A 145 9.47 -19.45 4.30
C GLU A 145 8.64 -20.57 4.92
N HIS A 146 8.21 -21.51 4.08
CA HIS A 146 7.68 -22.78 4.56
C HIS A 146 8.88 -23.64 4.95
N ASP A 147 8.83 -24.29 6.12
CA ASP A 147 9.81 -25.31 6.43
C ASP A 147 9.61 -26.41 5.38
N ASP A 148 10.50 -26.48 4.41
CA ASP A 148 10.54 -27.58 3.47
C ASP A 148 10.66 -28.85 4.33
N LEU A 149 9.59 -29.64 4.38
CA LEU A 149 9.68 -31.04 4.77
C LEU A 149 10.83 -31.60 3.93
N HIS A 150 11.90 -32.03 4.60
CA HIS A 150 12.97 -32.81 3.97
C HIS A 150 12.31 -33.98 3.23
N VAL A 151 12.09 -33.82 1.92
CA VAL A 151 11.82 -34.94 1.04
C VAL A 151 13.14 -35.66 0.98
N GLU A 152 13.32 -36.63 1.88
CA GLU A 152 14.32 -37.66 1.75
C GLU A 152 14.22 -38.18 0.31
N LYS A 153 15.28 -37.94 -0.46
CA LYS A 153 15.46 -38.57 -1.77
C LYS A 153 15.66 -40.06 -1.50
N ASN A 154 14.57 -40.80 -1.42
CA ASN A 154 14.62 -42.24 -1.46
C ASN A 154 14.72 -42.69 -2.91
N THR A 155 15.92 -43.20 -3.20
CA THR A 155 16.34 -44.16 -4.24
C THR A 155 16.43 -43.66 -5.68
#